data_AF-A0A8H8RGN2-F1
#
_entry.id   AF-A0A8H8RGN2-F1
#
_cell.length_a   1.000
_cell.length_b   1.000
_cell.length_c   1.000
_cell.angle_alpha   90.00
_cell.angle_beta   90.00
_cell.angle_gamma   90.00
#
_symmetry.space_group_name_H-M   'P 1'
#
loop_
_entity.id
_entity.type
_entity.pdbx_description
1 polymer ?
#
loop_
_entity_poly.entity_id
_entity_poly.type
_entity_poly.pdbx_seq_one_letter_code
_entity_poly.pdbx_strand_id
1 'polypeptide(L)'
;MVSHKKASPSLKERGGYVVYGGTGDISSGWPASSSWLSFDTLFTANTDNIQNSCSQWNVANPSTDEISDIKSAITSVAASTGVDARFILAIIIQESNGCVRAPTTNYGVSNPGLMQSHDGTGTCHDPSVQNPCPQSEITQMIQDGAGGTSAGDGLKQCIASSGATDDSKYFKAARIYNSGSIDSSGNLGAGIATHCYSSDLANRLTGWTGTSSGCSEGTIGTITGTSGGGASSGSSSSAAVSVAVSTSSAASSSAKSSTVPSSTASATKPTTSAGGIFQQKPSTTLSSAATSTASSVPASTATTTATTTAATVSSAATVTATATSTTPAAASATSSTPVSSTADKYPYATSSCKSWYTVVANDYCELVEQKFGITAAELQGWNAQLEDDCSNLWLGYQYCVSA
;
A
#
# COMPACT_ATOMS: atom_id res chain seq x y z
N MET A 1 -45.57 18.50 6.47
CA MET A 1 -44.13 18.76 6.71
C MET A 1 -43.39 17.46 6.50
N VAL A 2 -42.65 17.33 5.40
CA VAL A 2 -41.90 16.11 5.07
C VAL A 2 -40.57 16.16 5.83
N SER A 3 -40.49 15.36 6.89
CA SER A 3 -39.26 15.17 7.66
C SER A 3 -38.29 14.35 6.81
N HIS A 4 -37.27 15.01 6.27
CA HIS A 4 -36.19 14.34 5.54
C HIS A 4 -35.37 13.55 6.55
N LYS A 5 -35.35 12.22 6.39
CA LYS A 5 -34.42 11.34 7.08
C LYS A 5 -33.00 11.82 6.79
N LYS A 6 -32.28 12.16 7.85
CA LYS A 6 -30.87 12.53 7.88
C LYS A 6 -30.05 11.46 7.13
N ALA A 7 -29.29 11.90 6.12
CA ALA A 7 -28.35 11.05 5.40
C ALA A 7 -27.31 10.44 6.35
N SER A 8 -26.86 9.24 6.03
CA SER A 8 -25.85 8.45 6.75
C SER A 8 -24.56 9.23 7.03
N PRO A 9 -23.84 8.95 8.13
CA PRO A 9 -22.61 9.66 8.47
C PRO A 9 -21.56 9.54 7.36
N SER A 10 -21.21 10.67 6.76
CA SER A 10 -20.11 10.83 5.82
C SER A 10 -18.77 10.80 6.56
N LEU A 11 -17.78 10.10 5.97
CA LEU A 11 -16.34 10.14 6.24
C LEU A 11 -15.90 9.70 7.65
N LYS A 12 -15.64 8.41 7.80
CA LYS A 12 -14.72 7.91 8.84
C LYS A 12 -13.43 7.51 8.12
N GLU A 13 -12.56 8.49 7.84
CA GLU A 13 -11.14 8.20 7.58
C GLU A 13 -10.61 7.52 8.84
N ARG A 14 -10.14 6.27 8.75
CA ARG A 14 -9.57 5.59 9.90
C ARG A 14 -8.17 6.15 10.10
N GLY A 15 -7.99 6.95 11.14
CA GLY A 15 -6.71 7.57 11.54
C GLY A 15 -5.64 6.62 12.06
N GLY A 16 -5.64 5.34 11.65
CA GLY A 16 -4.64 4.37 12.12
C GLY A 16 -4.61 3.10 11.26
N TYR A 17 -3.41 2.53 11.15
CA TYR A 17 -3.20 1.22 10.52
C TYR A 17 -3.90 0.13 11.33
N VAL A 18 -4.59 -0.78 10.63
CA VAL A 18 -5.28 -1.92 11.21
C VAL A 18 -4.57 -3.19 10.78
N VAL A 19 -4.16 -4.04 11.70
CA VAL A 19 -3.57 -5.34 11.37
C VAL A 19 -4.68 -6.32 11.03
N TYR A 20 -4.69 -6.82 9.80
CA TYR A 20 -5.65 -7.82 9.32
C TYR A 20 -4.99 -9.19 9.22
N GLY A 21 -5.24 -10.05 10.19
CA GLY A 21 -4.87 -11.46 10.13
C GLY A 21 -5.96 -12.36 9.56
N GLY A 22 -5.63 -13.63 9.35
CA GLY A 22 -6.58 -14.66 8.94
C GLY A 22 -6.84 -14.68 7.43
N THR A 23 -8.05 -15.05 7.05
CA THR A 23 -8.41 -15.55 5.72
C THR A 23 -8.85 -14.50 4.71
N GLY A 24 -8.91 -13.21 5.10
CA GLY A 24 -9.49 -12.17 4.24
C GLY A 24 -11.00 -12.02 4.36
N ASP A 25 -11.66 -12.81 5.23
CA ASP A 25 -13.12 -12.83 5.32
C ASP A 25 -13.65 -11.54 5.96
N ILE A 26 -14.66 -10.94 5.30
CA ILE A 26 -15.27 -9.68 5.72
C ILE A 26 -15.90 -9.79 7.11
N SER A 27 -16.47 -10.97 7.43
CA SER A 27 -17.03 -11.28 8.76
C SER A 27 -15.97 -11.25 9.88
N SER A 28 -14.69 -11.36 9.55
CA SER A 28 -13.56 -11.31 10.47
C SER A 28 -12.95 -9.90 10.61
N GLY A 29 -13.61 -8.88 10.04
CA GLY A 29 -13.25 -7.47 10.15
C GLY A 29 -12.53 -6.88 8.95
N TRP A 30 -12.21 -7.68 7.93
CA TRP A 30 -11.62 -7.19 6.69
C TRP A 30 -12.57 -6.23 5.95
N PRO A 31 -12.04 -5.17 5.30
CA PRO A 31 -12.89 -4.14 4.71
C PRO A 31 -13.55 -4.62 3.41
N ALA A 32 -14.89 -4.59 3.35
CA ALA A 32 -15.63 -4.79 2.11
C ALA A 32 -15.35 -3.67 1.10
N SER A 33 -15.53 -3.94 -0.18
CA SER A 33 -15.32 -2.97 -1.28
C SER A 33 -16.20 -1.73 -1.18
N SER A 34 -17.34 -1.83 -0.48
CA SER A 34 -18.22 -0.70 -0.15
C SER A 34 -17.63 0.25 0.90
N SER A 35 -16.61 -0.18 1.64
CA SER A 35 -15.90 0.64 2.64
C SER A 35 -14.61 1.26 2.11
N TRP A 36 -14.19 0.88 0.90
CA TRP A 36 -13.01 1.45 0.27
C TRP A 36 -13.29 2.86 -0.22
N LEU A 37 -12.26 3.71 -0.19
CA LEU A 37 -12.35 5.04 -0.77
C LEU A 37 -12.53 4.96 -2.29
N SER A 38 -12.99 6.05 -2.90
CA SER A 38 -13.11 6.11 -4.36
C SER A 38 -11.74 6.03 -5.03
N PHE A 39 -11.69 5.58 -6.29
CA PHE A 39 -10.44 5.55 -7.05
C PHE A 39 -9.75 6.91 -7.10
N ASP A 40 -10.49 7.98 -7.38
CA ASP A 40 -9.94 9.34 -7.41
C ASP A 40 -9.38 9.75 -6.05
N THR A 41 -10.08 9.46 -4.96
CA THR A 41 -9.60 9.75 -3.60
C THR A 41 -8.32 8.98 -3.29
N LEU A 42 -8.26 7.68 -3.59
CA LEU A 42 -7.07 6.87 -3.36
C LEU A 42 -5.89 7.34 -4.22
N PHE A 43 -6.14 7.68 -5.48
CA PHE A 43 -5.10 8.14 -6.39
C PHE A 43 -4.53 9.47 -5.90
N THR A 44 -5.40 10.44 -5.58
CA THR A 44 -4.99 11.73 -5.04
C THR A 44 -4.20 11.58 -3.74
N ALA A 45 -4.63 10.70 -2.83
CA ALA A 45 -3.93 10.47 -1.57
C ALA A 45 -2.51 9.89 -1.77
N ASN A 46 -2.26 9.20 -2.88
CA ASN A 46 -0.97 8.60 -3.19
C ASN A 46 -0.12 9.41 -4.19
N THR A 47 -0.61 10.55 -4.71
CA THR A 47 0.12 11.34 -5.71
C THR A 47 1.54 11.68 -5.27
N ASP A 48 1.73 12.11 -4.02
CA ASP A 48 3.06 12.47 -3.50
C ASP A 48 3.97 11.26 -3.36
N ASN A 49 3.42 10.10 -3.00
CA ASN A 49 4.18 8.84 -2.98
C ASN A 49 4.66 8.49 -4.39
N ILE A 50 3.76 8.55 -5.38
CA ILE A 50 4.07 8.27 -6.79
C ILE A 50 5.12 9.27 -7.31
N GLN A 51 4.94 10.55 -7.05
CA GLN A 51 5.82 11.63 -7.49
C GLN A 51 7.25 11.51 -6.93
N ASN A 52 7.46 10.80 -5.81
CA ASN A 52 8.77 10.62 -5.19
C ASN A 52 9.29 9.17 -5.24
N SER A 53 8.50 8.27 -5.82
CA SER A 53 8.67 6.81 -5.73
C SER A 53 9.98 6.27 -6.29
N CYS A 54 10.56 6.90 -7.32
CA CYS A 54 11.76 6.39 -7.97
C CYS A 54 13.06 6.80 -7.29
N SER A 55 13.01 7.77 -6.37
CA SER A 55 14.18 8.25 -5.63
C SER A 55 14.93 7.13 -4.90
N GLN A 56 14.20 6.10 -4.45
CA GLN A 56 14.76 4.93 -3.76
C GLN A 56 15.73 4.11 -4.61
N TRP A 57 15.66 4.22 -5.95
CA TRP A 57 16.57 3.57 -6.89
C TRP A 57 17.49 4.56 -7.61
N ASN A 58 17.53 5.82 -7.16
CA ASN A 58 18.38 6.86 -7.72
C ASN A 58 18.17 7.06 -9.24
N VAL A 59 16.92 6.94 -9.69
CA VAL A 59 16.47 7.26 -11.06
C VAL A 59 15.44 8.39 -11.02
N ALA A 60 15.17 9.00 -12.19
CA ALA A 60 14.24 10.12 -12.28
C ALA A 60 12.84 9.75 -11.76
N ASN A 61 12.28 10.61 -10.91
CA ASN A 61 10.91 10.49 -10.45
C ASN A 61 9.89 10.66 -11.59
N PRO A 62 8.68 10.08 -11.48
CA PRO A 62 7.62 10.30 -12.45
C PRO A 62 7.29 11.79 -12.58
N SER A 63 7.18 12.29 -13.80
CA SER A 63 6.68 13.65 -14.07
C SER A 63 5.16 13.74 -13.86
N THR A 64 4.61 14.95 -13.84
CA THR A 64 3.15 15.15 -13.76
C THR A 64 2.39 14.47 -14.89
N ASP A 65 2.98 14.44 -16.09
CA ASP A 65 2.40 13.77 -17.26
C ASP A 65 2.39 12.26 -17.06
N GLU A 66 3.50 11.69 -16.56
CA GLU A 66 3.61 10.25 -16.25
C GLU A 66 2.63 9.83 -15.14
N ILE A 67 2.38 10.69 -14.15
CA ILE A 67 1.37 10.43 -13.10
C ILE A 67 -0.05 10.43 -13.69
N SER A 68 -0.36 11.39 -14.57
CA SER A 68 -1.64 11.41 -15.30
C SER A 68 -1.81 10.18 -16.19
N ASP A 69 -0.71 9.76 -16.81
CA ASP A 69 -0.60 8.58 -17.64
C ASP A 69 -0.85 7.29 -16.86
N ILE A 70 -0.27 7.14 -15.65
CA ILE A 70 -0.58 6.04 -14.72
C ILE A 70 -2.08 6.02 -14.42
N LYS A 71 -2.68 7.16 -14.04
CA LYS A 71 -4.12 7.22 -13.71
C LYS A 71 -5.01 6.76 -14.88
N SER A 72 -4.67 7.23 -16.08
CA SER A 72 -5.37 6.90 -17.32
C SER A 72 -5.22 5.41 -17.67
N ALA A 73 -4.01 4.88 -17.55
CA ALA A 73 -3.71 3.47 -17.79
C ALA A 73 -4.44 2.55 -16.81
N ILE A 74 -4.45 2.86 -15.50
CA ILE A 74 -5.24 2.10 -14.51
C ILE A 74 -6.71 2.05 -14.91
N THR A 75 -7.29 3.20 -15.27
CA THR A 75 -8.71 3.29 -15.65
C THR A 75 -9.02 2.45 -16.89
N SER A 76 -8.16 2.54 -17.91
CA SER A 76 -8.30 1.80 -19.17
C SER A 76 -8.18 0.28 -18.95
N VAL A 77 -7.14 -0.15 -18.23
CA VAL A 77 -6.88 -1.57 -17.97
C VAL A 77 -7.91 -2.17 -17.03
N ALA A 78 -8.40 -1.43 -16.04
CA ALA A 78 -9.52 -1.85 -15.20
C ALA A 78 -10.76 -2.17 -16.05
N ALA A 79 -11.07 -1.30 -17.02
CA ALA A 79 -12.21 -1.51 -17.92
C ALA A 79 -12.01 -2.74 -18.84
N SER A 80 -10.80 -2.99 -19.34
CA SER A 80 -10.53 -4.11 -20.25
C SER A 80 -10.45 -5.47 -19.53
N THR A 81 -9.91 -5.49 -18.32
CA THR A 81 -9.68 -6.72 -17.54
C THR A 81 -10.86 -7.10 -16.65
N GLY A 82 -11.67 -6.10 -16.24
CA GLY A 82 -12.70 -6.25 -15.22
C GLY A 82 -12.17 -6.21 -13.78
N VAL A 83 -10.87 -5.93 -13.58
CA VAL A 83 -10.27 -5.76 -12.25
C VAL A 83 -10.58 -4.35 -11.73
N ASP A 84 -10.96 -4.22 -10.46
CA ASP A 84 -11.29 -2.93 -9.85
C ASP A 84 -10.08 -1.98 -9.87
N ALA A 85 -10.26 -0.76 -10.40
CA ALA A 85 -9.21 0.25 -10.51
C ALA A 85 -8.55 0.60 -9.16
N ARG A 86 -9.31 0.55 -8.06
CA ARG A 86 -8.80 0.79 -6.70
C ARG A 86 -7.82 -0.30 -6.28
N PHE A 87 -8.13 -1.55 -6.64
CA PHE A 87 -7.26 -2.69 -6.36
C PHE A 87 -5.98 -2.65 -7.20
N ILE A 88 -6.08 -2.30 -8.49
CA ILE A 88 -4.89 -2.10 -9.34
C ILE A 88 -3.97 -1.03 -8.74
N LEU A 89 -4.53 0.12 -8.34
CA LEU A 89 -3.75 1.18 -7.70
C LEU A 89 -3.07 0.68 -6.41
N ALA A 90 -3.81 0.00 -5.54
CA ALA A 90 -3.25 -0.50 -4.28
C ALA A 90 -2.07 -1.46 -4.51
N ILE A 91 -2.13 -2.31 -5.54
CA ILE A 91 -1.02 -3.18 -5.96
C ILE A 91 0.15 -2.35 -6.51
N ILE A 92 -0.09 -1.38 -7.40
CA ILE A 92 0.99 -0.50 -7.91
C ILE A 92 1.75 0.18 -6.76
N ILE A 93 1.02 0.71 -5.77
CA ILE A 93 1.66 1.33 -4.60
C ILE A 93 2.40 0.28 -3.78
N GLN A 94 1.85 -0.91 -3.60
CA GLN A 94 2.51 -1.98 -2.85
C GLN A 94 3.81 -2.48 -3.52
N GLU A 95 3.84 -2.56 -4.85
CA GLU A 95 4.95 -3.13 -5.61
C GLU A 95 6.09 -2.14 -5.84
N SER A 96 5.77 -0.86 -6.13
CA SER A 96 6.77 0.11 -6.57
C SER A 96 6.61 1.52 -6.00
N ASN A 97 5.64 1.73 -5.11
CA ASN A 97 5.13 3.05 -4.73
C ASN A 97 4.69 3.91 -5.94
N GLY A 98 4.49 3.30 -7.12
CA GLY A 98 4.17 4.02 -8.36
C GLY A 98 5.36 4.44 -9.22
N CYS A 99 6.55 3.88 -8.99
CA CYS A 99 7.71 4.21 -9.81
C CYS A 99 7.61 3.56 -11.20
N VAL A 100 7.42 4.39 -12.23
CA VAL A 100 7.40 3.93 -13.64
C VAL A 100 8.73 3.32 -14.10
N ARG A 101 9.81 3.57 -13.36
CA ARG A 101 11.17 3.07 -13.61
C ARG A 101 11.61 2.08 -12.53
N ALA A 102 10.67 1.36 -11.91
CA ALA A 102 11.01 0.33 -10.93
C ALA A 102 11.94 -0.72 -11.59
N PRO A 103 13.10 -1.03 -11.00
CA PRO A 103 14.01 -2.03 -11.55
C PRO A 103 13.35 -3.40 -11.66
N THR A 104 13.72 -4.16 -12.67
CA THR A 104 13.30 -5.57 -12.76
C THR A 104 13.93 -6.38 -11.63
N THR A 105 13.11 -7.06 -10.84
CA THR A 105 13.61 -8.11 -9.95
C THR A 105 13.71 -9.43 -10.69
N ASN A 106 14.78 -10.20 -10.45
CA ASN A 106 14.98 -11.50 -11.10
C ASN A 106 15.57 -12.52 -10.13
N TYR A 107 14.75 -13.47 -9.70
CA TYR A 107 15.13 -14.60 -8.85
C TYR A 107 14.74 -15.93 -9.50
N GLY A 108 14.93 -16.03 -10.82
CA GLY A 108 14.52 -17.17 -11.65
C GLY A 108 13.29 -16.90 -12.52
N VAL A 109 12.61 -15.78 -12.29
CA VAL A 109 11.52 -15.21 -13.08
C VAL A 109 11.77 -13.71 -13.18
N SER A 110 11.52 -13.11 -14.33
CA SER A 110 11.71 -11.66 -14.54
C SER A 110 10.44 -10.90 -14.13
N ASN A 111 10.54 -9.98 -13.19
CA ASN A 111 9.39 -9.23 -12.68
C ASN A 111 9.59 -7.71 -12.91
N PRO A 112 9.35 -7.19 -14.12
CA PRO A 112 9.59 -5.79 -14.44
C PRO A 112 8.45 -4.84 -14.03
N GLY A 113 8.80 -3.56 -13.98
CA GLY A 113 7.87 -2.45 -14.11
C GLY A 113 7.04 -2.13 -12.87
N LEU A 114 6.02 -1.27 -13.07
CA LEU A 114 5.17 -0.67 -12.02
C LEU A 114 4.55 -1.69 -11.06
N MET A 115 4.19 -2.87 -11.57
CA MET A 115 3.49 -3.91 -10.83
C MET A 115 4.37 -5.16 -10.60
N GLN A 116 5.67 -5.09 -10.92
CA GLN A 116 6.62 -6.22 -10.78
C GLN A 116 6.03 -7.53 -11.36
N SER A 117 5.51 -7.44 -12.58
CA SER A 117 4.63 -8.46 -13.17
C SER A 117 5.42 -9.70 -13.61
N HIS A 118 4.93 -10.91 -13.30
CA HIS A 118 5.59 -12.17 -13.66
C HIS A 118 5.81 -12.31 -15.16
N ASP A 119 7.08 -12.33 -15.58
CA ASP A 119 7.54 -12.30 -16.97
C ASP A 119 6.84 -11.20 -17.80
N GLY A 120 6.72 -10.02 -17.18
CA GLY A 120 6.22 -8.81 -17.81
C GLY A 120 7.04 -8.38 -19.02
N THR A 121 6.38 -7.66 -19.93
CA THR A 121 6.96 -7.11 -21.15
C THR A 121 7.13 -5.60 -21.10
N GLY A 122 6.32 -4.89 -20.30
CA GLY A 122 6.44 -3.45 -20.11
C GLY A 122 7.54 -3.09 -19.11
N THR A 123 8.36 -2.09 -19.45
CA THR A 123 9.37 -1.52 -18.54
C THR A 123 9.93 -0.20 -19.04
N CYS A 124 10.20 0.73 -18.12
CA CYS A 124 10.99 1.94 -18.39
C CYS A 124 12.33 1.95 -17.64
N HIS A 125 12.76 0.80 -17.09
CA HIS A 125 14.06 0.66 -16.44
C HIS A 125 15.05 -0.13 -17.28
N ASP A 126 14.61 -1.22 -17.91
CA ASP A 126 15.47 -2.20 -18.55
C ASP A 126 15.24 -2.27 -20.06
N PRO A 127 16.28 -2.55 -20.89
CA PRO A 127 17.70 -2.64 -20.52
C PRO A 127 18.35 -1.28 -20.24
N SER A 128 17.61 -0.19 -20.41
CA SER A 128 18.07 1.18 -20.16
C SER A 128 16.92 2.03 -19.66
N VAL A 129 17.20 2.87 -18.66
CA VAL A 129 16.21 3.76 -18.06
C VAL A 129 15.68 4.74 -19.10
N GLN A 130 14.36 4.76 -19.28
CA GLN A 130 13.64 5.69 -20.13
C GLN A 130 13.14 6.88 -19.32
N ASN A 131 13.38 8.10 -19.79
CA ASN A 131 12.88 9.31 -19.17
C ASN A 131 12.61 10.39 -20.23
N PRO A 132 11.35 10.78 -20.49
CA PRO A 132 10.12 10.25 -19.86
C PRO A 132 9.85 8.78 -20.22
N CYS A 133 9.11 8.08 -19.37
CA CYS A 133 8.54 6.77 -19.63
C CYS A 133 7.34 6.93 -20.59
N PRO A 134 7.33 6.25 -21.76
CA PRO A 134 6.23 6.35 -22.70
C PRO A 134 4.90 5.87 -22.11
N GLN A 135 3.78 6.54 -22.44
CA GLN A 135 2.44 6.14 -21.99
C GLN A 135 2.08 4.69 -22.39
N SER A 136 2.59 4.23 -23.54
CA SER A 136 2.41 2.83 -23.96
C SER A 136 3.10 1.84 -23.02
N GLU A 137 4.28 2.17 -22.51
CA GLU A 137 5.00 1.33 -21.54
C GLU A 137 4.31 1.35 -20.17
N ILE A 138 3.83 2.51 -19.72
CA ILE A 138 3.03 2.63 -18.50
C ILE A 138 1.78 1.75 -18.59
N THR A 139 1.07 1.82 -19.72
CA THR A 139 -0.10 0.98 -19.98
C THR A 139 0.26 -0.50 -20.03
N GLN A 140 1.37 -0.87 -20.68
CA GLN A 140 1.81 -2.25 -20.78
C GLN A 140 2.18 -2.84 -19.41
N MET A 141 2.92 -2.11 -18.57
CA MET A 141 3.27 -2.54 -17.21
C MET A 141 2.02 -2.88 -16.37
N ILE A 142 0.98 -2.05 -16.49
CA ILE A 142 -0.28 -2.24 -15.77
C ILE A 142 -1.12 -3.37 -16.41
N GLN A 143 -1.11 -3.48 -17.74
CA GLN A 143 -1.78 -4.56 -18.46
C GLN A 143 -1.18 -5.93 -18.13
N ASP A 144 0.14 -6.03 -18.02
CA ASP A 144 0.84 -7.25 -17.61
C ASP A 144 0.47 -7.64 -16.17
N GLY A 145 0.44 -6.67 -15.24
CA GLY A 145 0.13 -6.95 -13.83
C GLY A 145 -1.33 -7.26 -13.59
N ALA A 146 -2.26 -6.52 -14.20
CA ALA A 146 -3.69 -6.73 -13.98
C ALA A 146 -4.28 -7.83 -14.87
N GLY A 147 -3.84 -7.93 -16.12
CA GLY A 147 -4.35 -8.87 -17.13
C GLY A 147 -3.54 -10.15 -17.27
N GLY A 148 -2.32 -10.20 -16.73
CA GLY A 148 -1.41 -11.33 -16.84
C GLY A 148 -0.56 -11.29 -18.10
N THR A 149 0.42 -12.18 -18.13
CA THR A 149 1.36 -12.34 -19.25
C THR A 149 1.15 -13.71 -19.91
N SER A 150 1.97 -14.05 -20.90
CA SER A 150 1.96 -15.40 -21.47
C SER A 150 2.47 -16.49 -20.52
N ALA A 151 3.21 -16.10 -19.48
CA ALA A 151 3.89 -17.03 -18.57
C ALA A 151 3.45 -16.89 -17.11
N GLY A 152 2.77 -15.80 -16.76
CA GLY A 152 2.35 -15.51 -15.39
C GLY A 152 0.94 -14.97 -15.26
N ASP A 153 0.30 -15.32 -14.15
CA ASP A 153 -1.02 -14.82 -13.78
C ASP A 153 -0.97 -13.34 -13.39
N GLY A 154 -1.92 -12.56 -13.90
CA GLY A 154 -2.19 -11.21 -13.41
C GLY A 154 -3.28 -11.21 -12.35
N LEU A 155 -3.67 -10.02 -11.87
CA LEU A 155 -4.71 -9.87 -10.86
C LEU A 155 -6.04 -10.52 -11.26
N LYS A 156 -6.41 -10.49 -12.54
CA LYS A 156 -7.62 -11.14 -13.06
C LYS A 156 -7.61 -12.65 -12.78
N GLN A 157 -6.50 -13.31 -13.08
CA GLN A 157 -6.31 -14.74 -12.86
C GLN A 157 -6.23 -15.04 -11.36
N CYS A 158 -5.49 -14.23 -10.60
CA CYS A 158 -5.40 -14.36 -9.14
C CYS A 158 -6.78 -14.27 -8.46
N ILE A 159 -7.66 -13.37 -8.92
CA ILE A 159 -9.04 -13.27 -8.45
C ILE A 159 -9.83 -14.54 -8.77
N ALA A 160 -9.71 -15.09 -9.97
CA ALA A 160 -10.36 -16.35 -10.33
C ALA A 160 -9.84 -17.51 -9.48
N SER A 161 -8.52 -17.61 -9.32
CA SER A 161 -7.83 -18.64 -8.52
C SER A 161 -8.14 -18.55 -7.02
N SER A 162 -8.59 -17.39 -6.52
CA SER A 162 -9.03 -17.26 -5.13
C SER A 162 -10.26 -18.11 -4.78
N GLY A 163 -11.08 -18.46 -5.77
CA GLY A 163 -12.33 -19.19 -5.61
C GLY A 163 -13.43 -18.44 -4.83
N ALA A 164 -13.18 -17.22 -4.37
CA ALA A 164 -14.12 -16.44 -3.58
C ALA A 164 -15.05 -15.61 -4.46
N THR A 165 -16.34 -15.58 -4.11
CA THR A 165 -17.37 -14.80 -4.81
C THR A 165 -17.67 -13.46 -4.13
N ASP A 166 -17.30 -13.32 -2.87
CA ASP A 166 -17.42 -12.08 -2.08
C ASP A 166 -16.15 -11.23 -2.18
N ASP A 167 -16.10 -10.12 -1.42
CA ASP A 167 -14.97 -9.18 -1.45
C ASP A 167 -13.67 -9.76 -0.87
N SER A 168 -13.71 -10.90 -0.17
CA SER A 168 -12.47 -11.58 0.28
C SER A 168 -11.58 -12.00 -0.90
N LYS A 169 -12.16 -12.12 -2.11
CA LYS A 169 -11.44 -12.44 -3.35
C LYS A 169 -10.28 -11.49 -3.62
N TYR A 170 -10.38 -10.21 -3.25
CA TYR A 170 -9.31 -9.24 -3.51
C TYR A 170 -8.10 -9.47 -2.61
N PHE A 171 -8.32 -9.77 -1.32
CA PHE A 171 -7.23 -10.02 -0.37
C PHE A 171 -6.57 -11.38 -0.59
N LYS A 172 -7.37 -12.37 -0.98
CA LYS A 172 -6.91 -13.70 -1.41
C LYS A 172 -6.11 -13.59 -2.72
N ALA A 173 -6.62 -12.84 -3.71
CA ALA A 173 -5.91 -12.57 -4.95
C ALA A 173 -4.59 -11.83 -4.72
N ALA A 174 -4.56 -10.84 -3.83
CA ALA A 174 -3.34 -10.14 -3.45
C ALA A 174 -2.29 -11.10 -2.89
N ARG A 175 -2.72 -12.06 -2.04
CA ARG A 175 -1.81 -13.08 -1.52
C ARG A 175 -1.27 -14.01 -2.62
N ILE A 176 -2.14 -14.42 -3.55
CA ILE A 176 -1.75 -15.24 -4.71
C ILE A 176 -0.80 -14.47 -5.62
N TYR A 177 -1.04 -13.17 -5.86
CA TYR A 177 -0.16 -12.33 -6.67
C TYR A 177 1.24 -12.23 -6.04
N ASN A 178 1.31 -12.02 -4.72
CA ASN A 178 2.57 -11.90 -3.99
C ASN A 178 3.37 -13.21 -3.87
N SER A 179 2.68 -14.34 -3.68
CA SER A 179 3.35 -15.60 -3.26
C SER A 179 3.05 -16.81 -4.14
N GLY A 180 2.24 -16.63 -5.19
CA GLY A 180 1.76 -17.68 -6.09
C GLY A 180 0.69 -18.61 -5.50
N SER A 181 0.42 -18.54 -4.19
CA SER A 181 -0.52 -19.44 -3.51
C SER A 181 -1.03 -18.86 -2.20
N ILE A 182 -2.01 -19.52 -1.60
CA ILE A 182 -2.42 -19.27 -0.21
C ILE A 182 -1.94 -20.46 0.62
N ASP A 183 -1.39 -20.19 1.81
CA ASP A 183 -0.98 -21.23 2.74
C ASP A 183 -2.13 -22.20 3.04
N SER A 184 -1.80 -23.46 3.35
CA SER A 184 -2.79 -24.50 3.63
C SER A 184 -3.74 -24.18 4.80
N SER A 185 -3.34 -23.33 5.73
CA SER A 185 -4.20 -22.81 6.81
C SER A 185 -5.28 -21.82 6.33
N GLY A 186 -5.13 -21.29 5.12
CA GLY A 186 -5.92 -20.19 4.59
C GLY A 186 -5.51 -18.80 5.11
N ASN A 187 -4.57 -18.72 6.05
CA ASN A 187 -4.13 -17.43 6.59
C ASN A 187 -3.30 -16.65 5.57
N LEU A 188 -3.75 -15.45 5.21
CA LEU A 188 -3.12 -14.59 4.23
C LEU A 188 -1.80 -13.98 4.73
N GLY A 189 -1.49 -14.09 6.02
CA GLY A 189 -0.19 -13.75 6.60
C GLY A 189 0.77 -14.94 6.75
N ALA A 190 0.36 -16.16 6.44
CA ALA A 190 1.20 -17.36 6.57
C ALA A 190 1.81 -17.78 5.22
N GLY A 191 2.77 -18.70 5.21
CA GLY A 191 3.38 -19.22 3.98
C GLY A 191 4.71 -18.54 3.63
N ILE A 192 5.02 -18.44 2.34
CA ILE A 192 6.30 -17.92 1.82
C ILE A 192 6.00 -16.57 1.12
N ALA A 193 6.97 -15.64 1.15
CA ALA A 193 6.90 -14.23 0.69
C ALA A 193 6.45 -13.23 1.76
N THR A 194 6.33 -11.95 1.37
CA THR A 194 5.98 -10.82 2.25
C THR A 194 4.65 -11.07 2.95
N HIS A 195 4.69 -11.28 4.25
CA HIS A 195 3.56 -11.75 5.04
C HIS A 195 2.52 -10.66 5.28
N CYS A 196 2.93 -9.40 5.42
CA CYS A 196 1.99 -8.29 5.68
C CYS A 196 1.23 -7.81 4.44
N TYR A 197 1.51 -8.36 3.26
CA TYR A 197 1.05 -7.88 1.95
C TYR A 197 -0.46 -7.63 1.88
N SER A 198 -1.28 -8.64 2.22
CA SER A 198 -2.74 -8.48 2.17
C SER A 198 -3.27 -7.52 3.24
N SER A 199 -2.65 -7.45 4.41
CA SER A 199 -3.01 -6.50 5.48
C SER A 199 -2.71 -5.06 5.06
N ASP A 200 -1.54 -4.81 4.48
CA ASP A 200 -1.17 -3.49 3.96
C ASP A 200 -2.13 -3.05 2.87
N LEU A 201 -2.44 -3.94 1.93
CA LEU A 201 -3.39 -3.67 0.86
C LEU A 201 -4.79 -3.30 1.39
N ALA A 202 -5.29 -4.00 2.41
CA ALA A 202 -6.56 -3.68 3.05
C ALA A 202 -6.56 -2.26 3.66
N ASN A 203 -5.44 -1.82 4.22
CA ASN A 203 -5.29 -0.45 4.72
C ASN A 203 -5.22 0.56 3.59
N ARG A 204 -4.46 0.29 2.52
CA ARG A 204 -4.35 1.15 1.34
C ARG A 204 -5.71 1.43 0.71
N LEU A 205 -6.53 0.40 0.55
CA LEU A 205 -7.88 0.52 -0.01
C LEU A 205 -8.83 1.37 0.84
N THR A 206 -8.49 1.58 2.11
CA THR A 206 -9.25 2.42 3.05
C THR A 206 -8.56 3.75 3.39
N GLY A 207 -7.49 4.11 2.67
CA GLY A 207 -6.87 5.44 2.74
C GLY A 207 -5.52 5.52 3.44
N TRP A 208 -4.92 4.41 3.87
CA TRP A 208 -3.55 4.45 4.41
C TRP A 208 -2.52 4.58 3.28
N THR A 209 -1.64 5.58 3.39
CA THR A 209 -0.61 5.89 2.38
C THR A 209 0.82 5.78 2.91
N GLY A 210 0.97 5.32 4.16
CA GLY A 210 2.28 5.23 4.80
C GLY A 210 3.21 4.19 4.16
N THR A 211 4.49 4.29 4.53
CA THR A 211 5.54 3.31 4.20
C THR A 211 5.91 2.41 5.38
N SER A 212 5.53 2.80 6.60
CA SER A 212 5.72 2.00 7.82
C SER A 212 4.41 1.33 8.21
N SER A 213 4.37 0.01 8.05
CA SER A 213 3.22 -0.81 8.39
C SER A 213 3.16 -1.08 9.91
N GLY A 214 1.96 -1.09 10.48
CA GLY A 214 1.72 -1.61 11.83
C GLY A 214 1.71 -3.14 11.90
N CYS A 215 1.78 -3.82 10.75
CA CYS A 215 1.87 -5.27 10.66
C CYS A 215 3.31 -5.75 10.86
N SER A 216 3.46 -6.87 11.57
CA SER A 216 4.74 -7.51 11.81
C SER A 216 4.86 -8.81 11.01
N GLU A 217 5.81 -8.82 10.09
CA GLU A 217 6.15 -9.97 9.22
C GLU A 217 6.32 -11.28 9.99
N GLY A 218 6.94 -11.24 11.17
CA GLY A 218 7.21 -12.44 11.97
C GLY A 218 6.02 -12.99 12.74
N THR A 219 4.91 -12.25 12.86
CA THR A 219 3.79 -12.63 13.73
C THR A 219 2.46 -12.75 12.98
N ILE A 220 2.26 -12.02 11.89
CA ILE A 220 0.99 -11.95 11.17
C ILE A 220 0.44 -13.31 10.73
N GLY A 221 1.31 -14.27 10.38
CA GLY A 221 0.90 -15.63 10.02
C GLY A 221 0.24 -16.45 11.13
N THR A 222 0.29 -15.97 12.37
CA THR A 222 -0.39 -16.59 13.53
C THR A 222 -1.65 -15.83 13.96
N ILE A 223 -1.87 -14.62 13.44
CA ILE A 223 -3.01 -13.79 13.77
C ILE A 223 -4.19 -14.23 12.90
N THR A 224 -5.33 -14.55 13.54
CA THR A 224 -6.55 -15.04 12.85
C THR A 224 -7.70 -14.03 12.85
N GLY A 225 -7.47 -12.83 13.36
CA GLY A 225 -8.48 -11.77 13.46
C GLY A 225 -7.90 -10.39 13.15
N THR A 226 -8.71 -9.37 13.36
CA THR A 226 -8.33 -7.98 13.14
C THR A 226 -7.93 -7.32 14.46
N SER A 227 -6.80 -6.63 14.51
CA SER A 227 -6.31 -5.93 15.70
C SER A 227 -5.73 -4.56 15.36
N GLY A 228 -6.05 -3.54 16.16
CA GLY A 228 -5.74 -2.14 15.86
C GLY A 228 -6.94 -1.46 15.23
N GLY A 229 -7.52 -0.48 15.93
CA GLY A 229 -8.81 0.11 15.59
C GLY A 229 -9.51 0.59 16.85
N GLY A 230 -9.01 1.69 17.42
CA GLY A 230 -9.62 2.32 18.58
C GLY A 230 -11.01 2.87 18.27
N ALA A 231 -12.03 2.05 18.52
CA ALA A 231 -13.31 2.47 19.03
C ALA A 231 -13.82 1.36 19.97
N SER A 232 -13.42 1.42 21.24
CA SER A 232 -14.13 0.71 22.31
C SER A 232 -15.03 1.69 23.04
N SER A 233 -16.31 1.42 22.91
CA SER A 233 -17.43 1.85 23.75
C SER A 233 -17.08 1.84 25.25
N GLY A 234 -17.59 2.85 25.95
CA GLY A 234 -17.46 2.99 27.39
C GLY A 234 -18.05 1.82 28.17
N SER A 235 -17.34 1.41 29.21
CA SER A 235 -17.94 0.76 30.37
C SER A 235 -18.73 1.81 31.15
N SER A 236 -20.06 1.68 31.15
CA SER A 236 -20.88 2.28 32.20
C SER A 236 -21.26 1.20 33.20
N SER A 237 -20.65 1.33 34.37
CA SER A 237 -21.02 0.70 35.62
C SER A 237 -22.49 0.97 35.94
N SER A 238 -23.24 -0.10 36.25
CA SER A 238 -24.42 0.01 37.11
C SER A 238 -24.48 -1.23 38.00
N ALA A 239 -24.35 -0.97 39.30
CA ALA A 239 -24.48 -1.94 40.36
C ALA A 239 -25.91 -2.46 40.44
N ALA A 240 -26.06 -3.77 40.63
CA ALA A 240 -27.23 -4.35 41.27
C ALA A 240 -26.76 -5.48 42.20
N VAL A 241 -26.96 -5.22 43.49
CA VAL A 241 -26.77 -6.13 44.62
C VAL A 241 -27.75 -7.30 44.49
N SER A 242 -27.29 -8.53 44.69
CA SER A 242 -28.03 -9.56 45.42
C SER A 242 -27.14 -10.73 45.84
N VAL A 243 -27.42 -11.17 47.06
CA VAL A 243 -26.67 -12.05 47.94
C VAL A 243 -26.90 -13.53 47.59
N ALA A 244 -25.84 -14.35 47.65
CA ALA A 244 -25.97 -15.74 48.06
C ALA A 244 -24.66 -16.24 48.69
N VAL A 245 -24.78 -16.71 49.92
CA VAL A 245 -23.77 -17.32 50.78
C VAL A 245 -23.71 -18.82 50.49
N SER A 246 -22.50 -19.40 50.42
CA SER A 246 -22.06 -20.55 51.26
C SER A 246 -20.81 -21.25 50.69
N THR A 247 -19.76 -21.29 51.52
CA THR A 247 -18.90 -22.45 51.89
C THR A 247 -18.34 -23.32 50.75
N SER A 248 -17.05 -23.67 50.66
CA SER A 248 -16.20 -24.24 51.71
C SER A 248 -14.77 -24.50 51.16
N SER A 249 -13.80 -24.55 52.09
CA SER A 249 -12.69 -25.53 52.14
C SER A 249 -11.44 -25.38 51.25
N ALA A 250 -10.39 -24.85 51.90
CA ALA A 250 -9.05 -25.45 52.11
C ALA A 250 -8.49 -26.44 51.08
N ALA A 251 -7.24 -26.22 50.64
CA ALA A 251 -6.07 -26.86 51.24
C ALA A 251 -4.76 -26.38 50.58
N SER A 252 -3.78 -26.08 51.44
CA SER A 252 -2.38 -25.87 51.11
C SER A 252 -1.65 -27.21 50.95
N SER A 253 -0.60 -27.24 50.14
CA SER A 253 0.54 -28.12 50.38
C SER A 253 1.81 -27.60 49.72
N SER A 254 2.81 -27.36 50.56
CA SER A 254 4.20 -27.05 50.24
C SER A 254 4.94 -28.24 49.64
N ALA A 255 5.95 -28.00 48.81
CA ALA A 255 7.10 -28.90 48.66
C ALA A 255 8.36 -28.12 48.26
N LYS A 256 9.50 -28.71 48.63
CA LYS A 256 10.77 -28.11 49.01
C LYS A 256 11.87 -28.47 48.00
N SER A 257 12.83 -27.55 47.91
CA SER A 257 14.16 -27.58 47.30
C SER A 257 14.91 -28.92 47.16
N SER A 258 15.60 -29.11 46.03
CA SER A 258 16.85 -29.87 45.89
C SER A 258 17.69 -29.35 44.71
N THR A 259 19.01 -29.36 44.88
CA THR A 259 20.05 -28.60 44.16
C THR A 259 21.04 -29.47 43.35
N VAL A 260 21.38 -29.00 42.13
CA VAL A 260 22.62 -29.09 41.26
C VAL A 260 23.25 -30.45 40.82
N PRO A 261 24.20 -30.49 39.83
CA PRO A 261 24.50 -29.63 38.64
C PRO A 261 24.83 -30.43 37.32
N SER A 262 24.92 -29.74 36.16
CA SER A 262 26.16 -29.63 35.33
C SER A 262 25.95 -29.40 33.81
N SER A 263 26.54 -28.29 33.33
CA SER A 263 27.23 -28.01 32.05
C SER A 263 26.58 -28.32 30.68
N THR A 264 26.38 -27.29 29.84
CA THR A 264 27.39 -26.86 28.83
C THR A 264 27.01 -25.56 28.10
N ALA A 265 28.04 -24.72 27.93
CA ALA A 265 28.28 -23.58 27.03
C ALA A 265 27.13 -22.97 26.21
N SER A 266 26.79 -21.73 26.55
CA SER A 266 26.12 -20.75 25.69
C SER A 266 27.17 -19.77 25.16
N ALA A 267 27.25 -19.62 23.83
CA ALA A 267 28.07 -18.62 23.17
C ALA A 267 27.20 -17.41 22.78
N THR A 268 27.38 -16.31 23.51
CA THR A 268 26.89 -14.96 23.21
C THR A 268 27.67 -14.31 22.06
N LYS A 269 26.97 -13.60 21.13
CA LYS A 269 27.25 -12.20 20.69
C LYS A 269 26.31 -11.78 19.51
N PRO A 270 26.22 -10.48 19.13
CA PRO A 270 25.51 -9.37 19.76
C PRO A 270 24.32 -8.83 18.92
N THR A 271 23.43 -8.12 19.59
CA THR A 271 22.40 -7.24 19.02
C THR A 271 23.01 -5.95 18.49
N THR A 272 22.69 -5.56 17.25
CA THR A 272 22.67 -4.16 16.80
C THR A 272 21.58 -3.97 15.74
N SER A 273 20.76 -2.96 15.99
CA SER A 273 19.64 -2.42 15.20
C SER A 273 20.12 -1.56 14.02
N ALA A 274 19.48 -1.68 12.84
CA ALA A 274 19.20 -0.62 11.86
C ALA A 274 18.97 -1.17 10.43
N GLY A 275 17.92 -0.68 9.75
CA GLY A 275 17.81 -0.60 8.28
C GLY A 275 17.25 -1.84 7.57
N GLY A 276 15.98 -1.78 7.16
CA GLY A 276 15.36 -2.78 6.29
C GLY A 276 15.99 -2.77 4.89
N ILE A 277 16.88 -3.73 4.64
CA ILE A 277 17.48 -4.01 3.33
C ILE A 277 16.91 -5.36 2.89
N PHE A 278 16.17 -5.40 1.78
CA PHE A 278 15.74 -6.65 1.15
C PHE A 278 16.97 -7.39 0.59
N GLN A 279 17.46 -8.36 1.36
CA GLN A 279 18.41 -9.38 0.91
C GLN A 279 17.99 -10.71 1.54
N GLN A 280 17.54 -11.66 0.72
CA GLN A 280 17.36 -13.05 1.14
C GLN A 280 18.27 -13.96 0.30
N LYS A 281 19.08 -14.78 0.99
CA LYS A 281 20.07 -15.74 0.45
C LYS A 281 20.16 -16.94 1.42
N PRO A 282 20.68 -18.11 1.03
CA PRO A 282 20.08 -19.16 0.20
C PRO A 282 19.92 -20.49 0.98
N SER A 283 19.21 -21.48 0.42
CA SER A 283 19.54 -22.88 0.69
C SER A 283 19.22 -23.78 -0.51
N THR A 284 20.03 -24.82 -0.63
CA THR A 284 20.37 -25.62 -1.81
C THR A 284 19.36 -26.71 -2.15
N THR A 285 19.09 -26.93 -3.45
CA THR A 285 18.58 -28.22 -3.95
C THR A 285 19.28 -28.68 -5.21
N LEU A 286 19.46 -30.01 -5.25
CA LEU A 286 20.19 -30.80 -6.22
C LEU A 286 19.51 -30.87 -7.58
N SER A 287 20.38 -30.91 -8.59
CA SER A 287 20.20 -31.16 -10.01
C SER A 287 19.38 -32.40 -10.35
N SER A 288 18.62 -32.34 -11.45
CA SER A 288 18.69 -33.36 -12.51
C SER A 288 18.16 -32.83 -13.84
N ALA A 289 19.02 -32.87 -14.84
CA ALA A 289 18.75 -32.58 -16.25
C ALA A 289 18.00 -33.74 -16.92
N ALA A 290 17.19 -33.42 -17.94
CA ALA A 290 16.82 -34.38 -18.97
C ALA A 290 16.73 -33.71 -20.34
N THR A 291 17.26 -34.45 -21.30
CA THR A 291 17.74 -34.08 -22.62
C THR A 291 16.62 -33.97 -23.65
N SER A 292 16.91 -33.15 -24.66
CA SER A 292 16.21 -32.96 -25.93
C SER A 292 15.98 -34.24 -26.75
N THR A 293 14.87 -34.27 -27.47
CA THR A 293 14.77 -34.93 -28.78
C THR A 293 13.86 -34.14 -29.70
N ALA A 294 14.46 -33.56 -30.75
CA ALA A 294 13.77 -33.05 -31.92
C ALA A 294 13.19 -34.21 -32.75
N SER A 295 12.03 -34.00 -33.37
CA SER A 295 11.56 -34.84 -34.47
C SER A 295 10.68 -34.04 -35.43
N SER A 296 10.91 -34.27 -36.71
CA SER A 296 10.56 -33.47 -37.88
C SER A 296 9.27 -33.93 -38.60
N VAL A 297 8.42 -32.95 -39.00
CA VAL A 297 7.82 -32.68 -40.36
C VAL A 297 7.14 -33.88 -41.08
N PRO A 298 5.94 -33.77 -41.72
CA PRO A 298 5.70 -32.78 -42.77
C PRO A 298 4.32 -32.13 -42.97
N ALA A 299 4.40 -31.13 -43.85
CA ALA A 299 3.44 -30.15 -44.30
C ALA A 299 2.15 -30.71 -44.94
N SER A 300 1.09 -29.90 -44.84
CA SER A 300 -0.02 -29.91 -45.79
C SER A 300 -0.32 -28.48 -46.24
N THR A 301 -0.26 -28.32 -47.55
CA THR A 301 -0.46 -27.12 -48.36
C THR A 301 -1.93 -26.73 -48.41
N ALA A 302 -2.23 -25.45 -48.23
CA ALA A 302 -3.46 -24.84 -48.75
C ALA A 302 -3.14 -23.42 -49.25
N THR A 303 -3.12 -23.32 -50.56
CA THR A 303 -2.91 -22.10 -51.35
C THR A 303 -4.21 -21.30 -51.40
N THR A 304 -4.17 -20.03 -51.03
CA THR A 304 -5.18 -19.06 -51.48
C THR A 304 -4.50 -17.77 -51.89
N THR A 305 -4.55 -17.54 -53.19
CA THR A 305 -4.06 -16.37 -53.93
C THR A 305 -5.03 -15.20 -53.74
N ALA A 306 -4.53 -14.01 -53.38
CA ALA A 306 -5.21 -12.74 -53.65
C ALA A 306 -4.20 -11.58 -53.75
N THR A 307 -3.77 -11.38 -54.99
CA THR A 307 -3.57 -10.12 -55.71
C THR A 307 -3.15 -8.86 -54.93
N THR A 308 -1.89 -8.50 -55.14
CA THR A 308 -1.29 -7.18 -55.04
C THR A 308 -1.99 -6.16 -55.94
N THR A 309 -2.28 -4.97 -55.41
CA THR A 309 -2.37 -3.74 -56.22
C THR A 309 -1.73 -2.61 -55.41
N ALA A 310 -0.49 -2.30 -55.78
CA ALA A 310 0.21 -1.11 -55.34
C ALA A 310 -0.36 0.09 -56.11
N ALA A 311 -0.86 1.08 -55.39
CA ALA A 311 -1.18 2.39 -55.93
C ALA A 311 -0.21 3.42 -55.33
N THR A 312 0.81 3.74 -56.11
CA THR A 312 1.62 4.95 -55.97
C THR A 312 0.77 6.18 -56.24
N VAL A 313 0.67 7.09 -55.26
CA VAL A 313 0.47 8.51 -55.52
C VAL A 313 1.39 9.33 -54.63
N SER A 314 2.31 10.01 -55.30
CA SER A 314 3.18 11.06 -54.79
C SER A 314 2.45 12.38 -54.92
N SER A 315 2.44 13.22 -53.87
CA SER A 315 2.64 14.67 -54.01
C SER A 315 2.87 15.30 -52.64
N ALA A 316 4.05 15.89 -52.52
CA ALA A 316 4.44 16.80 -51.46
C ALA A 316 3.57 18.07 -51.50
N ALA A 317 3.06 18.48 -50.36
CA ALA A 317 2.60 19.84 -50.11
C ALA A 317 3.30 20.35 -48.86
N THR A 318 4.38 21.08 -49.09
CA THR A 318 5.09 21.89 -48.09
C THR A 318 4.16 23.03 -47.66
N VAL A 319 3.67 22.98 -46.43
CA VAL A 319 3.06 24.15 -45.77
C VAL A 319 4.01 24.65 -44.70
N THR A 320 4.74 25.71 -45.05
CA THR A 320 5.51 26.54 -44.13
C THR A 320 4.53 27.27 -43.21
N ALA A 321 4.37 26.80 -41.98
CA ALA A 321 3.66 27.52 -40.93
C ALA A 321 4.66 28.30 -40.08
N THR A 322 4.61 29.62 -40.25
CA THR A 322 5.36 30.64 -39.51
C THR A 322 5.14 30.51 -38.00
N ALA A 323 6.24 30.44 -37.25
CA ALA A 323 6.26 30.51 -35.80
C ALA A 323 5.88 31.93 -35.33
N THR A 324 4.76 32.05 -34.62
CA THR A 324 4.38 33.26 -33.89
C THR A 324 4.65 33.01 -32.41
N SER A 325 5.66 33.71 -31.86
CA SER A 325 5.98 33.67 -30.44
C SER A 325 4.99 34.52 -29.65
N THR A 326 4.10 33.88 -28.91
CA THR A 326 3.28 34.53 -27.88
C THR A 326 3.84 34.19 -26.50
N THR A 327 4.44 35.20 -25.88
CA THR A 327 4.89 35.24 -24.50
C THR A 327 3.75 34.87 -23.53
N PRO A 328 3.88 33.85 -22.67
CA PRO A 328 2.95 33.67 -21.56
C PRO A 328 3.24 34.75 -20.51
N ALA A 329 2.21 35.52 -20.18
CA ALA A 329 2.23 36.49 -19.10
C ALA A 329 2.57 35.81 -17.76
N ALA A 330 3.36 36.50 -16.95
CA ALA A 330 3.73 36.10 -15.60
C ALA A 330 2.48 35.75 -14.78
N ALA A 331 2.40 34.49 -14.33
CA ALA A 331 1.40 34.06 -13.37
C ALA A 331 1.67 34.74 -12.02
N SER A 332 0.69 35.50 -11.55
CA SER A 332 0.67 36.09 -10.22
C SER A 332 0.80 35.03 -9.14
N ALA A 333 1.66 35.28 -8.16
CA ALA A 333 1.66 34.61 -6.87
C ALA A 333 0.25 34.70 -6.27
N THR A 334 -0.41 33.57 -6.09
CA THR A 334 -1.64 33.52 -5.31
C THR A 334 -1.23 33.38 -3.85
N SER A 335 -1.27 34.50 -3.15
CA SER A 335 -1.02 34.60 -1.71
C SER A 335 -1.88 33.60 -0.94
N SER A 336 -1.23 32.84 -0.07
CA SER A 336 -1.86 32.05 1.00
C SER A 336 -2.84 32.91 1.79
N THR A 337 -4.11 32.50 1.83
CA THR A 337 -5.08 33.08 2.75
C THR A 337 -4.65 32.78 4.19
N PRO A 338 -4.61 33.77 5.10
CA PRO A 338 -4.34 33.52 6.50
C PRO A 338 -5.56 32.80 7.09
N VAL A 339 -5.36 31.57 7.58
CA VAL A 339 -6.38 30.84 8.32
C VAL A 339 -6.72 31.58 9.62
N SER A 340 -8.03 31.75 9.81
CA SER A 340 -8.71 32.52 10.84
C SER A 340 -8.29 32.15 12.27
N SER A 341 -8.15 33.15 13.14
CA SER A 341 -7.81 33.08 14.56
C SER A 341 -8.94 32.54 15.46
N THR A 342 -9.77 31.63 14.94
CA THR A 342 -11.00 31.13 15.60
C THR A 342 -11.00 29.61 15.85
N ALA A 343 -9.91 28.92 15.51
CA ALA A 343 -9.74 27.49 15.82
C ALA A 343 -9.68 27.24 17.33
N ASP A 344 -10.31 26.16 17.81
CA ASP A 344 -10.27 25.79 19.22
C ASP A 344 -8.85 25.37 19.63
N LYS A 345 -8.46 25.72 20.87
CA LYS A 345 -7.17 25.29 21.43
C LYS A 345 -7.23 23.82 21.80
N TYR A 346 -6.14 23.11 21.58
CA TYR A 346 -6.00 21.74 22.04
C TYR A 346 -6.23 21.68 23.56
N PRO A 347 -7.24 20.93 24.06
CA PRO A 347 -7.69 21.05 25.47
C PRO A 347 -6.63 20.72 26.51
N TYR A 348 -5.60 19.99 26.11
CA TYR A 348 -4.53 19.50 26.97
C TYR A 348 -3.21 20.26 26.77
N ALA A 349 -3.22 21.35 26.02
CA ALA A 349 -2.08 22.25 25.89
C ALA A 349 -1.79 23.02 27.19
N THR A 350 -0.52 23.28 27.45
CA THR A 350 -0.04 23.99 28.65
C THR A 350 -0.66 25.38 28.76
N SER A 351 -1.02 25.78 29.98
CA SER A 351 -1.53 27.12 30.26
C SER A 351 -0.48 28.22 30.08
N SER A 352 0.82 27.88 30.04
CA SER A 352 1.93 28.82 29.84
C SER A 352 2.27 29.08 28.36
N CYS A 353 1.45 28.59 27.42
CA CYS A 353 1.75 28.67 25.99
C CYS A 353 1.89 30.12 25.49
N LYS A 354 3.01 30.42 24.82
CA LYS A 354 3.35 31.71 24.21
C LYS A 354 2.96 31.79 22.73
N SER A 355 3.01 30.68 21.99
CA SER A 355 2.70 30.63 20.55
C SER A 355 1.84 29.43 20.19
N TRP A 356 0.84 29.66 19.35
CA TRP A 356 -0.13 28.65 18.89
C TRP A 356 -0.01 28.43 17.39
N TYR A 357 -0.20 27.17 16.96
CA TYR A 357 -0.26 26.79 15.56
C TYR A 357 -1.53 25.98 15.28
N THR A 358 -2.33 26.43 14.31
CA THR A 358 -3.48 25.66 13.82
C THR A 358 -2.99 24.57 12.89
N VAL A 359 -3.22 23.32 13.27
CA VAL A 359 -2.94 22.14 12.45
C VAL A 359 -3.82 22.20 11.20
N VAL A 360 -3.21 22.15 10.03
CA VAL A 360 -3.89 22.10 8.72
C VAL A 360 -3.78 20.69 8.12
N ALA A 361 -4.47 20.47 7.01
CA ALA A 361 -4.49 19.16 6.37
C ALA A 361 -3.06 18.76 5.97
N ASN A 362 -2.72 17.48 6.21
CA ASN A 362 -1.40 16.89 5.99
C ASN A 362 -0.28 17.33 6.96
N ASP A 363 -0.59 18.08 8.02
CA ASP A 363 0.36 18.27 9.12
C ASP A 363 0.51 16.98 9.94
N TYR A 364 1.74 16.71 10.39
CA TYR A 364 2.10 15.69 11.38
C TYR A 364 3.19 16.27 12.30
N CYS A 365 3.45 15.65 13.46
CA CYS A 365 4.28 16.27 14.51
C CYS A 365 5.66 16.65 14.00
N GLU A 366 6.32 15.78 13.23
CA GLU A 366 7.63 16.08 12.66
C GLU A 366 7.61 17.30 11.73
N LEU A 367 6.52 17.52 10.99
CA LEU A 367 6.36 18.70 10.13
C LEU A 367 6.14 19.97 10.96
N VAL A 368 5.38 19.89 12.05
CA VAL A 368 5.22 21.00 13.01
C VAL A 368 6.55 21.29 13.73
N GLU A 369 7.26 20.26 14.15
CA GLU A 369 8.59 20.34 14.76
C GLU A 369 9.59 21.04 13.86
N GLN A 370 9.72 20.60 12.60
CA GLN A 370 10.60 21.23 11.62
C GLN A 370 10.20 22.67 11.32
N LYS A 371 8.90 22.95 11.23
CA LYS A 371 8.37 24.30 10.94
C LYS A 371 8.68 25.31 12.04
N PHE A 372 8.70 24.88 13.30
CA PHE A 372 8.96 25.74 14.44
C PHE A 372 10.37 25.58 15.03
N GLY A 373 11.16 24.63 14.52
CA GLY A 373 12.51 24.33 15.01
C GLY A 373 12.51 23.79 16.44
N ILE A 374 11.50 23.00 16.80
CA ILE A 374 11.28 22.43 18.14
C ILE A 374 11.41 20.91 18.07
N THR A 375 11.81 20.28 19.17
CA THR A 375 11.90 18.82 19.27
C THR A 375 10.55 18.19 19.59
N ALA A 376 10.36 16.91 19.23
CA ALA A 376 9.19 16.12 19.65
C ALA A 376 8.90 16.21 21.15
N ALA A 377 9.96 16.15 21.98
CA ALA A 377 9.83 16.26 23.43
C ALA A 377 9.33 17.65 23.90
N GLU A 378 9.72 18.73 23.21
CA GLU A 378 9.21 20.08 23.49
C GLU A 378 7.74 20.21 23.05
N LEU A 379 7.41 19.75 21.85
CA LEU A 379 6.05 19.78 21.32
C LEU A 379 5.08 18.97 22.21
N GLN A 380 5.46 17.78 22.66
CA GLN A 380 4.70 16.96 23.60
C GLN A 380 4.66 17.57 25.00
N GLY A 381 5.78 18.14 25.46
CA GLY A 381 5.88 18.80 26.76
C GLY A 381 4.91 19.97 26.90
N TRP A 382 4.60 20.68 25.80
CA TRP A 382 3.64 21.78 25.78
C TRP A 382 2.21 21.35 25.45
N ASN A 383 2.01 20.15 24.91
CA ASN A 383 0.69 19.63 24.54
C ASN A 383 0.49 18.28 25.24
N ALA A 384 0.16 18.32 26.53
CA ALA A 384 -0.01 17.10 27.31
C ALA A 384 -1.03 16.18 26.60
N GLN A 385 -0.79 14.87 26.62
CA GLN A 385 -1.57 13.88 25.85
C GLN A 385 -1.37 13.88 24.33
N LEU A 386 -0.61 14.79 23.71
CA LEU A 386 -0.12 14.53 22.36
C LEU A 386 0.75 13.27 22.39
N GLU A 387 0.38 12.26 21.61
CA GLU A 387 1.01 10.95 21.66
C GLU A 387 2.39 10.96 20.97
N ASP A 388 3.24 10.01 21.35
CA ASP A 388 4.61 9.89 20.83
C ASP A 388 4.65 9.67 19.32
N ASP A 389 3.61 9.03 18.78
CA ASP A 389 3.43 8.75 17.35
C ASP A 389 2.60 9.83 16.62
N CYS A 390 2.24 10.91 17.32
CA CYS A 390 1.39 11.98 16.81
C CYS A 390 0.02 11.55 16.27
N SER A 391 -0.44 10.34 16.62
CA SER A 391 -1.66 9.74 16.08
C SER A 391 -2.93 10.53 16.43
N ASN A 392 -2.83 11.41 17.43
CA ASN A 392 -3.91 12.24 17.91
C ASN A 392 -3.71 13.74 17.64
N LEU A 393 -2.94 14.13 16.61
CA LEU A 393 -2.89 15.51 16.15
C LEU A 393 -4.21 15.89 15.46
N TRP A 394 -4.93 16.86 16.02
CA TRP A 394 -6.28 17.20 15.56
C TRP A 394 -6.27 18.28 14.49
N LEU A 395 -6.69 17.92 13.27
CA LEU A 395 -6.91 18.87 12.18
C LEU A 395 -7.86 20.00 12.60
N GLY A 396 -7.44 21.24 12.38
CA GLY A 396 -8.22 22.43 12.69
C GLY A 396 -8.14 22.88 14.16
N TYR A 397 -7.35 22.23 15.01
CA TYR A 397 -7.08 22.67 16.39
C TYR A 397 -5.74 23.40 16.50
N GLN A 398 -5.65 24.29 17.49
CA GLN A 398 -4.42 25.01 17.82
C GLN A 398 -3.58 24.26 18.85
N TYR A 399 -2.35 23.91 18.49
CA TYR A 399 -1.35 23.30 19.38
C TYR A 399 -0.31 24.33 19.82
N CYS A 400 0.21 24.16 21.03
CA CYS A 400 1.26 24.99 21.57
C CYS A 400 2.60 24.67 20.91
N VAL A 401 3.27 25.68 20.37
CA VAL A 401 4.58 25.54 19.69
C VAL A 401 5.68 26.40 20.33
N SER A 402 5.40 27.02 21.48
CA SER A 402 6.36 27.70 22.35
C SER A 402 5.73 27.99 23.71
N ALA A 403 6.44 27.80 24.83
CA ALA A 403 5.94 28.06 26.19
C ALA A 403 6.92 28.84 27.08
#